data_AF-A0A957Y527-F1
#
_entry.id   AF-A0A957Y527-F1
#
_cell.length_a   1.000
_cell.length_b   1.000
_cell.length_c   1.000
_cell.angle_alpha   90.00
_cell.angle_beta   90.00
_cell.angle_gamma   90.00
#
_symmetry.space_group_name_H-M   'P 1'
#
loop_
_entity.id
_entity.type
_entity.pdbx_description
1 polymer ?
#
loop_
_entity_poly.entity_id
_entity_poly.type
_entity_poly.pdbx_seq_one_letter_code
_entity_poly.pdbx_strand_id
1 'polypeptide(L)'
;RIIFTSDRPRDGQTHLYPQLDEYEEAATVSGLWQLDPASGTLRLLNHAPSGDFTPFVDSFGRVVFTQWDHLQRDQQADADNENALNGQPCDYCTFNWSGEEPDSVPLETRVEVYPEPRADHDLTGTNLWGHTFNHFFPWTMNQDGSELETLNHIGRHELHSYIPPSLTDDPNLVEYYGQLPRFNPNAIDNMLQIAEDPATPGRYIGIDAPEFYTHAAGQVIRIDAPPGLDADHIAVTYLTHRDTASYTDDPSPDHSGHYRDPLLLSDGTLIAAHTTETRAAYNEGTRANPIPRYRFRLKTLSVAGNGYYEADQPLTAGISKSVSYWDPDVLVSYSGELWELQPVEARATPRPAATTASLVAPELDAFNQAGVSPEALRSYLTANDLALIVSRNVTTRDDFDLQQPFNLRVAGGGAQTIGAPGTIYD
;
A
#
# COMPACT_ATOMS: atom_id res chain seq x y z
N ARG A 1 -4.65 3.14 -24.42
CA ARG A 1 -5.21 2.71 -23.12
C ARG A 1 -4.76 3.73 -22.09
N ILE A 2 -5.63 4.12 -21.18
CA ILE A 2 -5.31 5.01 -20.06
C ILE A 2 -5.55 4.18 -18.80
N ILE A 3 -4.58 4.14 -17.90
CA ILE A 3 -4.71 3.50 -16.59
C ILE A 3 -4.82 4.60 -15.55
N PHE A 4 -5.76 4.49 -14.62
CA PHE A 4 -6.08 5.51 -13.64
C PHE A 4 -6.78 4.89 -12.43
N THR A 5 -6.77 5.58 -11.29
CA THR A 5 -7.52 5.20 -10.09
C THR A 5 -8.90 5.85 -10.13
N SER A 6 -9.91 5.20 -9.56
CA SER A 6 -11.27 5.75 -9.49
C SER A 6 -12.04 5.23 -8.29
N ASP A 7 -12.84 6.10 -7.69
CA ASP A 7 -13.86 5.82 -6.66
C ASP A 7 -15.18 5.26 -7.24
N ARG A 8 -15.25 5.00 -8.55
CA ARG A 8 -16.40 4.34 -9.19
C ARG A 8 -16.58 2.93 -8.60
N PRO A 9 -17.77 2.54 -8.14
CA PRO A 9 -18.04 1.16 -7.73
C PRO A 9 -17.68 0.13 -8.80
N ARG A 10 -17.25 -1.07 -8.41
CA ARG A 10 -16.72 -2.13 -9.31
C ARG A 10 -17.62 -2.47 -10.50
N ASP A 11 -18.93 -2.36 -10.34
CA ASP A 11 -19.93 -2.59 -11.38
C ASP A 11 -20.58 -1.29 -11.91
N GLY A 12 -20.34 -0.16 -11.24
CA GLY A 12 -20.86 1.16 -11.59
C GLY A 12 -22.23 1.48 -11.03
N GLN A 13 -22.72 0.68 -10.08
CA GLN A 13 -24.00 0.93 -9.43
C GLN A 13 -23.88 2.15 -8.50
N THR A 14 -24.66 3.20 -8.76
CA THR A 14 -24.51 4.49 -8.07
C THR A 14 -24.88 4.46 -6.59
N HIS A 15 -25.70 3.50 -6.14
CA HIS A 15 -26.07 3.38 -4.72
C HIS A 15 -24.96 2.77 -3.87
N LEU A 16 -23.92 2.21 -4.50
CA LEU A 16 -22.70 1.74 -3.83
C LEU A 16 -21.64 2.84 -3.72
N TYR A 17 -21.96 4.08 -4.07
CA TYR A 17 -21.07 5.23 -3.96
C TYR A 17 -21.40 6.07 -2.71
N PRO A 18 -20.40 6.58 -1.97
CA PRO A 18 -18.96 6.37 -2.15
C PRO A 18 -18.51 4.98 -1.69
N GLN A 19 -17.37 4.52 -2.20
CA GLN A 19 -16.62 3.45 -1.57
C GLN A 19 -15.92 4.02 -0.34
N LEU A 20 -16.04 3.31 0.78
CA LEU A 20 -15.35 3.63 2.02
C LEU A 20 -14.33 2.53 2.28
N ASP A 21 -13.16 2.88 2.80
CA ASP A 21 -12.26 1.87 3.31
C ASP A 21 -12.93 1.16 4.51
N GLU A 22 -12.63 -0.12 4.65
CA GLU A 22 -13.31 -1.02 5.58
C GLU A 22 -13.06 -0.70 7.06
N TYR A 23 -12.04 0.09 7.40
CA TYR A 23 -11.51 0.16 8.77
C TYR A 23 -11.56 1.57 9.38
N GLU A 24 -11.57 2.60 8.55
CA GLU A 24 -11.57 4.02 8.94
C GLU A 24 -12.76 4.79 8.36
N GLU A 25 -13.63 4.12 7.60
CA GLU A 25 -14.78 4.70 6.89
C GLU A 25 -14.39 5.88 5.98
N ALA A 26 -13.13 5.97 5.57
CA ALA A 26 -12.66 7.06 4.73
C ALA A 26 -13.03 6.79 3.27
N ALA A 27 -13.54 7.82 2.59
CA ALA A 27 -13.80 7.72 1.17
C ALA A 27 -12.50 7.41 0.40
N THR A 28 -12.55 6.38 -0.43
CA THR A 28 -11.37 5.81 -1.08
C THR A 28 -11.66 5.41 -2.53
N VAL A 29 -10.61 5.05 -3.27
CA VAL A 29 -10.74 4.54 -4.63
C VAL A 29 -11.08 3.05 -4.59
N SER A 30 -11.84 2.59 -5.57
CA SER A 30 -12.16 1.17 -5.76
C SER A 30 -10.99 0.32 -6.29
N GLY A 31 -9.93 0.98 -6.78
CA GLY A 31 -8.75 0.35 -7.37
C GLY A 31 -8.36 0.93 -8.73
N LEU A 32 -7.63 0.15 -9.52
CA LEU A 32 -7.09 0.54 -10.82
C LEU A 32 -8.00 0.18 -12.00
N TRP A 33 -8.27 1.17 -12.84
CA TRP A 33 -9.12 1.08 -14.02
C TRP A 33 -8.33 1.32 -15.30
N GLN A 34 -8.76 0.65 -16.37
CA GLN A 34 -8.27 0.88 -17.73
C GLN A 34 -9.39 1.38 -18.64
N LEU A 35 -9.14 2.49 -19.34
CA LEU A 35 -10.01 3.05 -20.37
C LEU A 35 -9.47 2.80 -21.78
N ASP A 36 -10.33 2.31 -22.66
CA ASP A 36 -10.17 2.42 -24.11
C ASP A 36 -10.68 3.78 -24.59
N PRO A 37 -9.83 4.72 -25.03
CA PRO A 37 -10.31 6.01 -25.52
C PRO A 37 -11.07 5.90 -26.85
N ALA A 38 -10.90 4.82 -27.62
CA ALA A 38 -11.59 4.66 -28.91
C ALA A 38 -13.03 4.16 -28.74
N SER A 39 -13.27 3.25 -27.80
CA SER A 39 -14.62 2.67 -27.56
C SER A 39 -15.31 3.19 -26.31
N GLY A 40 -14.58 3.82 -25.38
CA GLY A 40 -15.08 4.16 -24.05
C GLY A 40 -15.16 2.98 -23.08
N THR A 41 -14.65 1.80 -23.47
CA THR A 41 -14.71 0.60 -22.63
C THR A 41 -13.84 0.76 -21.40
N LEU A 42 -14.43 0.51 -20.23
CA LEU A 42 -13.75 0.44 -18.93
C LEU A 42 -13.52 -1.01 -18.53
N ARG A 43 -12.37 -1.28 -17.92
CA ARG A 43 -12.02 -2.57 -17.32
C ARG A 43 -11.34 -2.33 -15.97
N LEU A 44 -11.81 -2.99 -14.93
CA LEU A 44 -11.13 -3.04 -13.63
C LEU A 44 -9.91 -3.97 -13.77
N LEU A 45 -8.73 -3.47 -13.42
CA LEU A 45 -7.47 -4.22 -13.44
C LEU A 45 -7.14 -4.79 -12.06
N ASN A 46 -7.35 -3.99 -11.02
CA ASN A 46 -7.20 -4.37 -9.63
C ASN A 46 -8.39 -3.83 -8.84
N HIS A 47 -8.96 -4.64 -7.96
CA HIS A 47 -10.03 -4.23 -7.05
C HIS A 47 -9.45 -4.19 -5.64
N ALA A 48 -9.12 -3.00 -5.18
CA ALA A 48 -8.56 -2.76 -3.86
C ALA A 48 -9.43 -1.70 -3.18
N PRO A 49 -10.47 -2.11 -2.43
CA PRO A 49 -11.35 -1.18 -1.72
C PRO A 49 -10.61 -0.32 -0.70
N SER A 50 -9.46 -0.72 -0.17
CA SER A 50 -8.62 0.14 0.67
C SER A 50 -7.86 1.20 -0.17
N GLY A 51 -7.56 0.91 -1.43
CA GLY A 51 -7.15 1.89 -2.42
C GLY A 51 -5.80 1.62 -3.08
N ASP A 52 -5.74 1.97 -4.37
CA ASP A 52 -4.53 2.02 -5.19
C ASP A 52 -4.17 3.48 -5.48
N PHE A 53 -2.89 3.85 -5.40
CA PHE A 53 -2.46 5.24 -5.46
C PHE A 53 -1.28 5.45 -6.41
N THR A 54 -1.34 6.59 -7.10
CA THR A 54 -0.24 7.12 -7.95
C THR A 54 0.30 6.12 -8.99
N PRO A 55 -0.56 5.47 -9.80
CA PRO A 55 -0.07 4.50 -10.78
C PRO A 55 0.75 5.18 -11.87
N PHE A 56 1.87 4.56 -12.23
CA PHE A 56 2.66 4.92 -13.42
C PHE A 56 3.14 3.67 -14.15
N VAL A 57 3.70 3.84 -15.35
CA VAL A 57 4.33 2.74 -16.10
C VAL A 57 5.84 2.89 -15.99
N ASP A 58 6.51 1.90 -15.41
CA ASP A 58 7.98 1.89 -15.27
C ASP A 58 8.68 1.61 -16.61
N SER A 59 9.99 1.77 -16.61
CA SER A 59 10.86 1.57 -17.77
C SER A 59 10.82 0.15 -18.35
N PHE A 60 10.32 -0.83 -17.58
CA PHE A 60 10.13 -2.22 -17.97
C PHE A 60 8.73 -2.50 -18.52
N GLY A 61 7.82 -1.53 -18.45
CA GLY A 61 6.46 -1.63 -18.96
C GLY A 61 5.45 -2.21 -17.99
N ARG A 62 5.82 -2.38 -16.72
CA ARG A 62 4.93 -2.74 -15.62
C ARG A 62 4.17 -1.50 -15.16
N VAL A 63 2.95 -1.67 -14.70
CA VAL A 63 2.25 -0.68 -13.91
C VAL A 63 2.77 -0.79 -12.49
N VAL A 64 3.28 0.30 -11.93
CA VAL A 64 3.75 0.40 -10.54
C VAL A 64 2.87 1.39 -9.80
N PHE A 65 2.49 1.06 -8.58
CA PHE A 65 1.60 1.87 -7.75
C PHE A 65 1.81 1.55 -6.27
N THR A 66 1.26 2.37 -5.39
CA THR A 66 1.18 2.06 -3.96
C THR A 66 -0.22 1.52 -3.66
N GLN A 67 -0.35 0.38 -2.99
CA GLN A 67 -1.63 -0.15 -2.50
C GLN A 67 -1.68 -0.03 -0.98
N TRP A 68 -2.84 0.32 -0.44
CA TRP A 68 -3.09 0.22 1.00
C TRP A 68 -3.46 -1.22 1.33
N ASP A 69 -2.51 -1.97 1.86
CA ASP A 69 -2.74 -3.31 2.38
C ASP A 69 -3.18 -3.21 3.83
N HIS A 70 -4.51 -3.16 4.00
CA HIS A 70 -5.18 -3.16 5.28
C HIS A 70 -5.82 -4.54 5.47
N LEU A 71 -5.05 -5.49 6.03
CA LEU A 71 -5.40 -6.89 6.13
C LEU A 71 -5.63 -7.25 7.60
N GLN A 72 -6.80 -6.93 8.14
CA GLN A 72 -7.17 -7.27 9.51
C GLN A 72 -8.69 -7.36 9.67
N ARG A 73 -9.18 -7.66 10.88
CA ARG A 73 -10.60 -7.50 11.20
C ARG A 73 -10.98 -6.04 11.36
N ASP A 74 -12.25 -5.71 11.07
CA ASP A 74 -12.81 -4.38 11.24
C ASP A 74 -12.65 -3.93 12.69
N GLN A 75 -11.83 -2.90 12.87
CA GLN A 75 -11.52 -2.35 14.17
C GLN A 75 -12.67 -1.60 14.84
N GLN A 76 -13.58 -1.04 14.04
CA GLN A 76 -14.77 -0.35 14.53
C GLN A 76 -15.81 -1.38 14.98
N ALA A 77 -15.96 -2.49 14.24
CA ALA A 77 -16.75 -3.64 14.68
C ALA A 77 -16.21 -4.27 15.97
N ASP A 78 -14.88 -4.43 16.09
CA ASP A 78 -14.23 -4.88 17.32
C ASP A 78 -14.57 -3.96 18.52
N ALA A 79 -14.45 -2.64 18.34
CA ALA A 79 -14.76 -1.66 19.38
C ALA A 79 -16.23 -1.70 19.82
N ASP A 80 -17.16 -1.81 18.86
CA ASP A 80 -18.59 -1.94 19.17
C ASP A 80 -18.94 -3.27 19.84
N ASN A 81 -18.26 -4.36 19.49
CA ASN A 81 -18.39 -5.65 20.17
C ASN A 81 -17.89 -5.56 21.62
N GLU A 82 -16.74 -4.92 21.86
CA GLU A 82 -16.23 -4.68 23.21
C GLU A 82 -17.20 -3.83 24.04
N ASN A 83 -17.74 -2.75 23.46
CA ASN A 83 -18.77 -1.94 24.12
C ASN A 83 -20.00 -2.78 24.49
N ALA A 84 -20.50 -3.61 23.57
CA ALA A 84 -21.63 -4.49 23.82
C ALA A 84 -21.36 -5.50 24.96
N LEU A 85 -20.17 -6.11 25.00
CA LEU A 85 -19.74 -7.01 26.08
C LEU A 85 -19.70 -6.32 27.45
N ASN A 86 -19.38 -5.02 27.46
CA ASN A 86 -19.33 -4.19 28.66
C ASN A 86 -20.65 -3.45 28.97
N GLY A 87 -21.71 -3.70 28.21
CA GLY A 87 -23.02 -3.04 28.37
C GLY A 87 -23.00 -1.54 28.07
N GLN A 88 -22.05 -1.08 27.26
CA GLN A 88 -21.92 0.30 26.78
C GLN A 88 -22.65 0.47 25.43
N PRO A 89 -23.07 1.70 25.08
CA PRO A 89 -23.56 2.01 23.74
C PRO A 89 -22.47 1.78 22.67
N CYS A 90 -22.88 1.52 21.43
CA CYS A 90 -21.95 1.53 20.30
C CYS A 90 -21.39 2.94 20.05
N ASP A 91 -20.13 2.99 19.64
CA ASP A 91 -19.45 4.24 19.27
C ASP A 91 -19.62 4.53 17.78
N TYR A 92 -19.47 3.49 16.96
CA TYR A 92 -19.58 3.56 15.48
C TYR A 92 -20.95 3.04 15.00
N CYS A 93 -21.52 2.12 15.77
CA CYS A 93 -22.77 1.42 15.48
C CYS A 93 -22.72 0.63 14.15
N THR A 94 -21.64 -0.13 13.96
CA THR A 94 -21.36 -0.94 12.77
C THR A 94 -22.37 -2.07 12.58
N PHE A 95 -22.56 -2.44 11.31
CA PHE A 95 -23.50 -3.46 10.85
C PHE A 95 -23.11 -4.00 9.47
N ASN A 96 -23.55 -5.21 9.15
CA ASN A 96 -23.43 -5.77 7.79
C ASN A 96 -24.65 -5.45 6.93
N TRP A 97 -24.44 -5.23 5.64
CA TRP A 97 -25.54 -5.17 4.66
C TRP A 97 -26.00 -6.58 4.27
N SER A 98 -27.30 -6.74 3.98
CA SER A 98 -27.86 -8.00 3.46
C SER A 98 -27.35 -8.39 2.06
N GLY A 99 -26.71 -7.46 1.36
CA GLY A 99 -26.15 -7.59 0.02
C GLY A 99 -25.81 -6.23 -0.58
N GLU A 100 -25.41 -6.22 -1.85
CA GLU A 100 -25.08 -5.02 -2.62
C GLU A 100 -26.26 -4.50 -3.47
N GLU A 101 -27.44 -5.11 -3.36
CA GLU A 101 -28.63 -4.72 -4.14
C GLU A 101 -29.26 -3.41 -3.62
N PRO A 102 -29.99 -2.64 -4.46
CA PRO A 102 -30.60 -1.38 -4.05
C PRO A 102 -31.62 -1.48 -2.90
N ASP A 103 -32.19 -2.67 -2.67
CA ASP A 103 -33.13 -2.97 -1.58
C ASP A 103 -32.47 -3.64 -0.37
N SER A 104 -31.13 -3.64 -0.31
CA SER A 104 -30.39 -4.15 0.83
C SER A 104 -30.77 -3.43 2.13
N VAL A 105 -30.83 -4.20 3.20
CA VAL A 105 -31.15 -3.72 4.55
C VAL A 105 -29.97 -3.94 5.49
N PRO A 106 -29.79 -3.07 6.50
CA PRO A 106 -28.82 -3.32 7.56
C PRO A 106 -29.23 -4.56 8.35
N LEU A 107 -28.27 -5.42 8.65
CA LEU A 107 -28.43 -6.60 9.48
C LEU A 107 -27.99 -6.30 10.90
N GLU A 108 -28.64 -6.92 11.89
CA GLU A 108 -28.21 -6.87 13.29
C GLU A 108 -27.04 -7.84 13.56
N THR A 109 -26.01 -7.81 12.71
CA THR A 109 -24.81 -8.62 12.83
C THR A 109 -23.58 -7.86 12.34
N ARG A 110 -22.44 -8.20 12.92
CA ARG A 110 -21.10 -7.68 12.62
C ARG A 110 -20.13 -8.84 12.32
N VAL A 111 -20.67 -9.98 11.93
CA VAL A 111 -19.87 -11.19 11.72
C VAL A 111 -18.98 -10.95 10.51
N GLU A 112 -17.69 -11.04 10.75
CA GLU A 112 -16.65 -10.97 9.74
C GLU A 112 -16.04 -12.37 9.52
N VAL A 113 -15.72 -12.69 8.27
CA VAL A 113 -15.03 -13.93 7.91
C VAL A 113 -13.57 -13.61 7.63
N TYR A 114 -12.83 -13.30 8.69
CA TYR A 114 -11.39 -13.11 8.63
C TYR A 114 -10.67 -14.26 9.38
N PRO A 115 -9.64 -14.91 8.78
CA PRO A 115 -9.02 -16.10 9.37
C PRO A 115 -8.39 -15.84 10.73
N GLU A 116 -7.67 -14.72 10.88
CA GLU A 116 -7.03 -14.32 12.13
C GLU A 116 -7.92 -13.38 12.97
N PRO A 117 -8.08 -13.62 14.29
CA PRO A 117 -8.68 -12.66 15.21
C PRO A 117 -7.75 -11.45 15.42
N ARG A 118 -8.34 -10.33 15.84
CA ARG A 118 -7.61 -9.08 16.14
C ARG A 118 -7.77 -8.70 17.61
N ALA A 119 -9.00 -8.52 18.08
CA ALA A 119 -9.29 -8.05 19.43
C ALA A 119 -9.05 -9.09 20.54
N ASP A 120 -8.65 -8.61 21.72
CA ASP A 120 -8.33 -9.44 22.89
C ASP A 120 -9.44 -10.42 23.30
N HIS A 121 -10.71 -10.00 23.15
CA HIS A 121 -11.86 -10.84 23.51
C HIS A 121 -11.98 -12.06 22.59
N ASP A 122 -11.58 -11.95 21.32
CA ASP A 122 -11.56 -13.05 20.34
C ASP A 122 -10.34 -13.96 20.51
N LEU A 123 -9.27 -13.47 21.15
CA LEU A 123 -8.07 -14.24 21.43
C LEU A 123 -8.23 -15.19 22.63
N THR A 124 -9.22 -14.95 23.48
CA THR A 124 -9.41 -15.70 24.73
C THR A 124 -9.64 -17.19 24.46
N GLY A 125 -8.72 -18.03 24.94
CA GLY A 125 -8.78 -19.49 24.78
C GLY A 125 -8.27 -20.02 23.44
N THR A 126 -7.76 -19.13 22.58
CA THR A 126 -7.01 -19.49 21.37
C THR A 126 -5.50 -19.56 21.66
N ASN A 127 -4.73 -20.07 20.71
CA ASN A 127 -3.27 -19.97 20.68
C ASN A 127 -2.77 -18.97 19.63
N LEU A 128 -3.66 -18.11 19.13
CA LEU A 128 -3.37 -17.14 18.08
C LEU A 128 -2.81 -15.86 18.70
N TRP A 129 -1.94 -15.20 17.96
CA TRP A 129 -1.57 -13.82 18.20
C TRP A 129 -2.47 -12.91 17.37
N GLY A 130 -2.96 -11.81 17.95
CA GLY A 130 -3.83 -10.87 17.25
C GLY A 130 -3.17 -10.33 15.97
N HIS A 131 -3.92 -10.30 14.87
CA HIS A 131 -3.41 -9.83 13.58
C HIS A 131 -3.83 -8.39 13.29
N THR A 132 -2.83 -7.55 13.07
CA THR A 132 -2.96 -6.20 12.52
C THR A 132 -1.94 -6.06 11.41
N PHE A 133 -2.42 -5.64 10.25
CA PHE A 133 -1.60 -5.38 9.08
C PHE A 133 -2.18 -4.15 8.39
N ASN A 134 -1.45 -3.03 8.45
CA ASN A 134 -1.90 -1.75 7.93
C ASN A 134 -0.69 -1.01 7.36
N HIS A 135 -0.46 -1.19 6.06
CA HIS A 135 0.73 -0.68 5.41
C HIS A 135 0.47 -0.31 3.96
N PHE A 136 1.24 0.65 3.47
CA PHE A 136 1.23 1.05 2.07
C PHE A 136 2.44 0.47 1.34
N PHE A 137 2.23 -0.62 0.60
CA PHE A 137 3.29 -1.32 -0.14
C PHE A 137 3.37 -0.85 -1.59
N PRO A 138 4.56 -0.91 -2.21
CA PRO A 138 4.68 -0.79 -3.65
C PRO A 138 4.26 -2.11 -4.32
N TRP A 139 3.32 -2.01 -5.26
CA TRP A 139 2.81 -3.12 -6.06
C TRP A 139 3.13 -2.92 -7.53
N THR A 140 3.20 -4.03 -8.25
CA THR A 140 3.39 -4.06 -9.69
C THR A 140 2.43 -5.04 -10.36
N MET A 141 2.05 -4.73 -11.60
CA MET A 141 1.33 -5.66 -12.48
C MET A 141 1.66 -5.37 -13.95
N ASN A 142 1.34 -6.30 -14.85
CA ASN A 142 1.34 -6.02 -16.28
C ASN A 142 0.24 -5.00 -16.65
N GLN A 143 0.43 -4.26 -17.75
CA GLN A 143 -0.57 -3.29 -18.24
C GLN A 143 -1.93 -3.90 -18.61
N ASP A 144 -2.04 -5.23 -18.69
CA ASP A 144 -3.27 -5.97 -18.90
C ASP A 144 -3.90 -6.51 -17.61
N GLY A 145 -3.35 -6.18 -16.43
CA GLY A 145 -3.83 -6.63 -15.12
C GLY A 145 -3.37 -8.02 -14.69
N SER A 146 -2.47 -8.68 -15.43
CA SER A 146 -1.87 -9.95 -15.03
C SER A 146 -0.61 -9.76 -14.17
N GLU A 147 -0.15 -10.81 -13.48
CA GLU A 147 1.08 -10.81 -12.65
C GLU A 147 1.08 -9.70 -11.59
N LEU A 148 -0.03 -9.55 -10.85
CA LEU A 148 -0.11 -8.60 -9.74
C LEU A 148 0.66 -9.15 -8.54
N GLU A 149 1.64 -8.40 -8.05
CA GLU A 149 2.48 -8.75 -6.91
C GLU A 149 3.08 -7.48 -6.26
N THR A 150 3.53 -7.58 -5.01
CA THR A 150 4.40 -6.53 -4.45
C THR A 150 5.67 -6.40 -5.29
N LEU A 151 6.25 -5.21 -5.36
CA LEU A 151 7.43 -4.93 -6.19
C LEU A 151 8.56 -5.92 -5.90
N ASN A 152 8.83 -6.82 -6.84
CA ASN A 152 9.83 -7.89 -6.67
C ASN A 152 9.61 -8.77 -5.43
N HIS A 153 8.36 -9.02 -5.05
CA HIS A 153 7.97 -9.79 -3.86
C HIS A 153 8.45 -9.20 -2.52
N ILE A 154 8.88 -7.94 -2.46
CA ILE A 154 9.25 -7.34 -1.17
C ILE A 154 8.04 -7.30 -0.23
N GLY A 155 8.28 -7.58 1.04
CA GLY A 155 7.26 -7.56 2.08
C GLY A 155 7.75 -6.98 3.39
N ARG A 156 7.08 -7.36 4.48
CA ARG A 156 7.37 -6.87 5.83
C ARG A 156 8.78 -7.25 6.31
N HIS A 157 9.27 -8.41 5.92
CA HIS A 157 10.59 -8.92 6.33
C HIS A 157 11.72 -8.06 5.75
N GLU A 158 11.53 -7.47 4.57
CA GLU A 158 12.49 -6.54 3.98
C GLU A 158 12.28 -5.13 4.52
N LEU A 159 11.02 -4.70 4.69
CA LEU A 159 10.70 -3.29 4.86
C LEU A 159 10.47 -2.85 6.32
N HIS A 160 9.88 -3.65 7.20
CA HIS A 160 9.34 -3.15 8.48
C HIS A 160 10.24 -3.47 9.66
N SER A 161 9.99 -2.83 10.80
CA SER A 161 10.81 -2.97 12.02
C SER A 161 10.25 -3.96 13.04
N TYR A 162 8.95 -4.28 12.95
CA TYR A 162 8.25 -5.11 13.92
C TYR A 162 7.30 -6.12 13.27
N ILE A 163 7.41 -7.39 13.65
CA ILE A 163 6.52 -8.47 13.20
C ILE A 163 6.29 -9.42 14.39
N PRO A 164 5.06 -9.54 14.92
CA PRO A 164 4.78 -10.50 15.98
C PRO A 164 4.70 -11.93 15.43
N PRO A 165 4.92 -12.97 16.26
CA PRO A 165 4.62 -14.34 15.88
C PRO A 165 3.11 -14.51 15.66
N SER A 166 2.68 -15.48 14.86
CA SER A 166 1.24 -15.76 14.65
C SER A 166 0.62 -16.65 15.72
N LEU A 167 1.44 -17.38 16.47
CA LEU A 167 1.01 -18.30 17.53
C LEU A 167 1.75 -18.03 18.83
N THR A 168 1.06 -18.24 19.94
CA THR A 168 1.60 -18.02 21.29
C THR A 168 2.23 -19.29 21.91
N ASP A 169 1.99 -20.46 21.32
CA ASP A 169 2.34 -21.77 21.89
C ASP A 169 3.40 -22.56 21.11
N ASP A 170 3.96 -21.99 20.03
CA ASP A 170 5.11 -22.56 19.32
C ASP A 170 6.40 -21.82 19.69
N PRO A 171 7.35 -22.46 20.41
CA PRO A 171 8.61 -21.83 20.81
C PRO A 171 9.56 -21.56 19.63
N ASN A 172 9.28 -22.07 18.43
CA ASN A 172 10.06 -21.78 17.23
C ASN A 172 9.67 -20.44 16.59
N LEU A 173 8.48 -19.91 16.88
CA LEU A 173 8.05 -18.62 16.37
C LEU A 173 8.56 -17.52 17.28
N VAL A 174 9.27 -16.55 16.70
CA VAL A 174 9.88 -15.45 17.44
C VAL A 174 9.40 -14.13 16.89
N GLU A 175 9.11 -13.19 17.78
CA GLU A 175 8.85 -11.81 17.41
C GLU A 175 10.08 -11.18 16.77
N TYR A 176 9.89 -10.42 15.70
CA TYR A 176 10.91 -9.55 15.13
C TYR A 176 10.68 -8.11 15.58
N TYR A 177 11.74 -7.46 16.04
CA TYR A 177 11.78 -6.06 16.46
C TYR A 177 13.14 -5.40 16.10
N GLY A 178 13.80 -5.91 15.05
CA GLY A 178 15.12 -5.44 14.62
C GLY A 178 16.33 -6.15 15.28
N GLN A 179 16.09 -7.22 16.04
CA GLN A 179 17.13 -7.95 16.76
C GLN A 179 17.96 -8.91 15.90
N LEU A 180 17.46 -9.26 14.71
CA LEU A 180 18.13 -10.18 13.78
C LEU A 180 18.78 -9.41 12.63
N PRO A 181 20.01 -9.78 12.21
CA PRO A 181 20.62 -9.20 11.03
C PRO A 181 19.85 -9.58 9.78
N ARG A 182 19.60 -8.61 8.90
CA ARG A 182 19.04 -8.81 7.56
C ARG A 182 19.75 -7.92 6.55
N PHE A 183 19.55 -8.16 5.26
CA PHE A 183 20.20 -7.39 4.20
C PHE A 183 19.82 -5.90 4.25
N ASN A 184 18.55 -5.58 4.47
CA ASN A 184 18.09 -4.21 4.63
C ASN A 184 18.17 -3.73 6.10
N PRO A 185 19.13 -2.87 6.49
CA PRO A 185 19.18 -2.35 7.86
C PRO A 185 18.14 -1.25 8.13
N ASN A 186 17.45 -0.74 7.10
CA ASN A 186 16.68 0.49 7.15
C ASN A 186 15.19 0.19 7.02
N ALA A 187 14.47 0.18 8.14
CA ALA A 187 13.04 -0.05 8.17
C ALA A 187 12.22 1.21 7.82
N ILE A 188 11.14 1.03 7.08
CA ILE A 188 10.12 2.04 6.78
C ILE A 188 8.77 1.58 7.32
N ASP A 189 7.84 2.51 7.48
CA ASP A 189 6.44 2.19 7.83
C ASP A 189 5.59 2.05 6.57
N ASN A 190 5.83 2.92 5.57
CA ASN A 190 5.06 3.01 4.34
C ASN A 190 5.94 3.41 3.15
N MET A 191 5.52 3.10 1.92
CA MET A 191 6.12 3.64 0.70
C MET A 191 5.07 4.32 -0.19
N LEU A 192 4.88 5.62 0.05
CA LEU A 192 3.92 6.46 -0.65
C LEU A 192 4.57 7.20 -1.83
N GLN A 193 3.75 7.63 -2.80
CA GLN A 193 4.16 8.52 -3.91
C GLN A 193 5.39 7.99 -4.66
N ILE A 194 5.40 6.69 -4.93
CA ILE A 194 6.51 6.02 -5.62
C ILE A 194 6.70 6.56 -7.04
N ALA A 195 7.96 6.80 -7.42
CA ALA A 195 8.38 7.20 -8.75
C ALA A 195 9.69 6.49 -9.13
N GLU A 196 9.90 6.22 -10.42
CA GLU A 196 11.15 5.63 -10.93
C GLU A 196 12.18 6.73 -11.29
N ASP A 197 13.45 6.48 -10.98
CA ASP A 197 14.58 7.29 -11.47
C ASP A 197 14.73 7.12 -12.99
N PRO A 198 14.55 8.20 -13.80
CA PRO A 198 14.62 8.12 -15.25
C PRO A 198 16.04 7.83 -15.80
N ALA A 199 17.09 8.00 -14.99
CA ALA A 199 18.48 7.72 -15.32
C ALA A 199 18.94 6.32 -14.88
N THR A 200 18.23 5.68 -13.93
CA THR A 200 18.56 4.36 -13.40
C THR A 200 17.33 3.45 -13.38
N PRO A 201 17.04 2.71 -14.47
CA PRO A 201 15.94 1.74 -14.52
C PRO A 201 15.91 0.79 -13.33
N GLY A 202 14.75 0.68 -12.67
CA GLY A 202 14.56 -0.19 -11.50
C GLY A 202 14.97 0.45 -10.17
N ARG A 203 15.43 1.70 -10.16
CA ARG A 203 15.54 2.48 -8.93
C ARG A 203 14.25 3.26 -8.71
N TYR A 204 13.67 3.11 -7.53
CA TYR A 204 12.46 3.79 -7.14
C TYR A 204 12.72 4.70 -5.94
N ILE A 205 12.12 5.88 -5.98
CA ILE A 205 12.08 6.83 -4.86
C ILE A 205 10.64 6.93 -4.36
N GLY A 206 10.47 7.24 -3.09
CA GLY A 206 9.15 7.38 -2.47
C GLY A 206 9.25 8.09 -1.13
N ILE A 207 8.13 8.12 -0.42
CA ILE A 207 8.00 8.74 0.89
C ILE A 207 7.68 7.67 1.92
N ASP A 208 8.52 7.60 2.95
CA ASP A 208 8.13 6.96 4.20
C ASP A 208 7.51 7.98 5.14
N ALA A 209 6.29 7.70 5.58
CA ALA A 209 5.48 8.60 6.38
C ALA A 209 4.53 7.79 7.27
N PRO A 210 4.10 8.36 8.42
CA PRO A 210 2.99 7.80 9.17
C PRO A 210 1.72 7.77 8.30
N GLU A 211 0.82 6.86 8.64
CA GLU A 211 -0.49 6.72 8.00
C GLU A 211 -1.28 8.04 8.01
N PHE A 212 -1.31 8.72 9.16
CA PHE A 212 -2.09 9.93 9.37
C PHE A 212 -1.25 11.14 9.77
N TYR A 213 -1.92 12.30 9.80
CA TYR A 213 -1.42 13.56 10.34
C TYR A 213 -0.30 14.25 9.58
N THR A 214 0.23 13.72 8.48
CA THR A 214 1.28 14.42 7.71
C THR A 214 0.88 14.71 6.26
N HIS A 215 -0.38 14.46 5.88
CA HIS A 215 -0.82 14.55 4.49
C HIS A 215 0.07 13.74 3.53
N ALA A 216 0.44 12.51 3.92
CA ALA A 216 1.36 11.65 3.20
C ALA A 216 2.76 12.26 3.00
N ALA A 217 3.21 13.12 3.91
CA ALA A 217 4.55 13.69 3.87
C ALA A 217 5.43 13.10 4.98
N GLY A 218 6.73 12.98 4.70
CA GLY A 218 7.68 12.36 5.61
C GLY A 218 9.08 12.37 5.03
N GLN A 219 9.78 11.24 5.18
CA GLN A 219 11.14 11.04 4.75
C GLN A 219 11.20 10.61 3.28
N VAL A 220 12.13 11.16 2.49
CA VAL A 220 12.41 10.65 1.16
C VAL A 220 13.30 9.42 1.26
N ILE A 221 12.86 8.32 0.67
CA ILE A 221 13.56 7.05 0.64
C ILE A 221 13.77 6.58 -0.79
N ARG A 222 14.68 5.61 -0.97
CA ARG A 222 14.98 4.98 -2.25
C ARG A 222 15.19 3.49 -2.07
N ILE A 223 14.72 2.71 -3.03
CA ILE A 223 15.05 1.29 -3.20
C ILE A 223 15.58 1.04 -4.61
N ASP A 224 16.54 0.14 -4.76
CA ASP A 224 17.00 -0.37 -6.05
C ASP A 224 16.41 -1.79 -6.23
N ALA A 225 15.36 -1.93 -7.05
CA ALA A 225 14.57 -3.14 -7.25
C ALA A 225 14.31 -3.42 -8.75
N PRO A 226 15.36 -3.58 -9.59
CA PRO A 226 15.17 -3.96 -10.99
C PRO A 226 14.53 -5.36 -11.10
N PRO A 227 13.72 -5.64 -12.13
CA PRO A 227 13.09 -6.94 -12.30
C PRO A 227 14.09 -8.10 -12.21
N GLY A 228 13.72 -9.13 -11.44
CA GLY A 228 14.52 -10.33 -11.23
C GLY A 228 15.58 -10.25 -10.14
N LEU A 229 15.77 -9.08 -9.49
CA LEU A 229 16.44 -9.01 -8.20
C LEU A 229 15.51 -9.55 -7.13
N ASP A 230 15.97 -10.51 -6.34
CA ASP A 230 15.21 -11.11 -5.25
C ASP A 230 15.05 -10.15 -4.06
N ALA A 231 13.96 -10.32 -3.31
CA ALA A 231 13.56 -9.44 -2.21
C ALA A 231 14.65 -9.33 -1.13
N ASP A 232 15.32 -10.43 -0.80
CA ASP A 232 16.34 -10.53 0.25
C ASP A 232 17.61 -9.73 -0.06
N HIS A 233 17.76 -9.23 -1.29
CA HIS A 233 18.86 -8.37 -1.71
C HIS A 233 18.42 -6.94 -2.08
N ILE A 234 17.22 -6.54 -1.65
CA ILE A 234 16.73 -5.16 -1.77
C ILE A 234 16.87 -4.47 -0.41
N ALA A 235 17.44 -3.25 -0.42
CA ALA A 235 17.58 -2.44 0.78
C ALA A 235 17.06 -1.01 0.57
N VAL A 236 16.48 -0.46 1.63
CA VAL A 236 16.08 0.95 1.67
C VAL A 236 17.32 1.81 1.90
N THR A 237 17.41 2.89 1.13
CA THR A 237 18.32 4.00 1.38
C THR A 237 17.51 5.21 1.84
N TYR A 238 17.85 5.76 2.99
CA TYR A 238 17.32 7.05 3.44
C TYR A 238 18.00 8.19 2.68
N LEU A 239 17.24 8.96 1.90
CA LEU A 239 17.76 10.12 1.18
C LEU A 239 17.70 11.38 2.04
N THR A 240 16.61 11.61 2.75
CA THR A 240 16.54 12.64 3.82
C THR A 240 16.76 11.99 5.18
N HIS A 241 17.08 12.80 6.21
CA HIS A 241 17.38 12.28 7.55
C HIS A 241 16.18 11.55 8.18
N ARG A 242 16.41 10.51 9.00
CA ARG A 242 15.34 9.68 9.61
C ARG A 242 14.37 10.48 10.46
N ASP A 243 14.84 11.55 11.10
CA ASP A 243 13.99 12.43 11.91
C ASP A 243 12.87 13.10 11.10
N THR A 244 12.97 13.13 9.77
CA THR A 244 11.92 13.66 8.88
C THR A 244 10.79 12.66 8.60
N ALA A 245 10.88 11.41 9.10
CA ALA A 245 9.92 10.34 8.79
C ALA A 245 8.55 10.53 9.47
N SER A 246 8.48 11.26 10.58
CA SER A 246 7.23 11.49 11.32
C SER A 246 7.18 12.91 11.86
N TYR A 247 6.05 13.27 12.48
CA TYR A 247 5.89 14.56 13.11
C TYR A 247 6.33 14.56 14.58
N THR A 248 6.79 15.71 15.07
CA THR A 248 7.14 15.95 16.46
C THR A 248 7.01 17.44 16.81
N ASP A 249 6.59 17.71 18.04
CA ASP A 249 6.63 19.06 18.64
C ASP A 249 8.03 19.44 19.13
N ASP A 250 8.94 18.46 19.28
CA ASP A 250 10.30 18.62 19.77
C ASP A 250 11.32 18.13 18.72
N PRO A 251 11.49 18.83 17.58
CA PRO A 251 12.37 18.40 16.50
C PRO A 251 13.85 18.46 16.89
N SER A 252 14.63 17.49 16.42
CA SER A 252 16.09 17.57 16.45
C SER A 252 16.61 18.60 15.43
N PRO A 253 17.90 19.00 15.50
CA PRO A 253 18.52 19.83 14.47
C PRO A 253 18.52 19.21 13.06
N ASP A 254 18.40 17.89 12.95
CA ASP A 254 18.39 17.17 11.67
C ASP A 254 16.98 17.02 11.07
N HIS A 255 15.93 17.42 11.80
CA HIS A 255 14.56 17.44 11.27
C HIS A 255 14.35 18.66 10.37
N SER A 256 14.64 18.50 9.08
CA SER A 256 14.52 19.58 8.08
C SER A 256 13.09 19.91 7.63
N GLY A 257 12.09 19.12 8.06
CA GLY A 257 10.67 19.29 7.71
C GLY A 257 10.12 18.00 7.12
N HIS A 258 8.99 18.09 6.41
CA HIS A 258 8.37 16.95 5.72
C HIS A 258 8.40 17.11 4.22
N TYR A 259 8.69 16.00 3.54
CA TYR A 259 8.81 15.89 2.08
C TYR A 259 7.67 15.06 1.52
N ARG A 260 7.20 15.44 0.33
CA ARG A 260 6.20 14.68 -0.42
C ARG A 260 6.46 14.80 -1.92
N ASP A 261 5.81 13.93 -2.69
CA ASP A 261 5.89 13.86 -4.15
C ASP A 261 7.34 13.95 -4.69
N PRO A 262 8.27 13.09 -4.25
CA PRO A 262 9.66 13.17 -4.65
C PRO A 262 9.79 12.78 -6.13
N LEU A 263 10.57 13.54 -6.88
CA LEU A 263 10.81 13.28 -8.30
C LEU A 263 12.27 13.53 -8.64
N LEU A 264 12.97 12.50 -9.14
CA LEU A 264 14.28 12.66 -9.74
C LEU A 264 14.11 13.02 -11.21
N LEU A 265 14.61 14.17 -11.61
CA LEU A 265 14.56 14.64 -12.99
C LEU A 265 15.63 13.95 -13.83
N SER A 266 15.43 13.96 -15.15
CA SER A 266 16.36 13.35 -16.11
C SER A 266 17.78 13.94 -16.11
N ASP A 267 17.98 15.11 -15.52
CA ASP A 267 19.29 15.74 -15.35
C ASP A 267 19.98 15.38 -14.01
N GLY A 268 19.34 14.56 -13.19
CA GLY A 268 19.81 14.14 -11.86
C GLY A 268 19.39 15.06 -10.72
N THR A 269 18.65 16.14 -11.00
CA THR A 269 18.12 17.02 -9.95
C THR A 269 16.98 16.31 -9.21
N LEU A 270 17.09 16.20 -7.89
CA LEU A 270 16.00 15.73 -7.04
C LEU A 270 15.13 16.92 -6.63
N ILE A 271 13.82 16.79 -6.79
CA ILE A 271 12.85 17.78 -6.32
C ILE A 271 11.81 17.10 -5.42
N ALA A 272 11.21 17.88 -4.53
CA ALA A 272 10.08 17.42 -3.71
C ALA A 272 9.19 18.61 -3.35
N ALA A 273 7.92 18.33 -3.07
CA ALA A 273 7.05 19.25 -2.35
C ALA A 273 7.44 19.20 -0.86
N HIS A 274 7.71 20.35 -0.26
CA HIS A 274 8.32 20.41 1.07
C HIS A 274 7.70 21.50 1.94
N THR A 275 7.51 21.18 3.22
CA THR A 275 7.16 22.11 4.30
C THR A 275 8.24 22.05 5.39
N THR A 276 8.64 23.18 5.97
CA THR A 276 9.57 23.22 7.11
C THR A 276 8.90 22.88 8.44
N GLU A 277 7.57 22.70 8.44
CA GLU A 277 6.84 22.30 9.64
C GLU A 277 7.28 20.90 10.08
N THR A 278 7.32 20.67 11.39
CA THR A 278 7.69 19.39 11.99
C THR A 278 6.55 18.76 12.77
N ARG A 279 5.52 19.52 13.13
CA ARG A 279 4.38 19.05 13.94
C ARG A 279 3.35 18.33 13.08
N ALA A 280 2.37 17.69 13.73
CA ALA A 280 1.22 17.12 13.03
C ALA A 280 0.47 18.19 12.21
N ALA A 281 -0.10 17.82 11.08
CA ALA A 281 -0.97 18.68 10.29
C ALA A 281 -2.18 19.11 11.12
N TYR A 282 -2.54 20.39 11.00
CA TYR A 282 -3.64 20.98 11.74
C TYR A 282 -4.19 22.22 11.04
N ASN A 283 -5.46 22.53 11.27
CA ASN A 283 -6.05 23.82 10.91
C ASN A 283 -5.93 24.79 12.09
N GLU A 284 -4.97 25.71 12.03
CA GLU A 284 -4.74 26.73 13.08
C GLU A 284 -5.76 27.89 13.02
N GLY A 285 -6.66 27.85 12.04
CA GLY A 285 -7.73 28.83 11.86
C GLY A 285 -9.08 28.30 12.33
N THR A 286 -10.10 28.51 11.50
CA THR A 286 -11.45 28.00 11.73
C THR A 286 -11.90 27.22 10.51
N ARG A 287 -13.01 26.47 10.61
CA ARG A 287 -13.60 25.81 9.44
C ARG A 287 -13.95 26.80 8.32
N ALA A 288 -14.51 27.97 8.66
CA ALA A 288 -14.88 29.00 7.68
C ALA A 288 -13.68 29.80 7.13
N ASN A 289 -12.61 29.93 7.91
CA ASN A 289 -11.39 30.67 7.53
C ASN A 289 -10.17 29.82 7.94
N PRO A 290 -9.80 28.81 7.14
CA PRO A 290 -8.75 27.88 7.51
C PRO A 290 -7.36 28.53 7.42
N ILE A 291 -6.49 28.12 8.33
CA ILE A 291 -5.06 28.42 8.31
C ILE A 291 -4.35 27.06 8.38
N PRO A 292 -4.06 26.43 7.22
CA PRO A 292 -3.38 25.15 7.23
C PRO A 292 -1.96 25.33 7.76
N ARG A 293 -1.58 24.48 8.72
CA ARG A 293 -0.24 24.47 9.29
C ARG A 293 0.80 24.14 8.22
N TYR A 294 0.52 23.14 7.40
CA TYR A 294 1.42 22.73 6.32
C TYR A 294 1.34 23.71 5.15
N ARG A 295 2.50 24.00 4.55
CA ARG A 295 2.64 24.91 3.40
C ARG A 295 3.65 24.33 2.42
N PHE A 296 3.20 23.37 1.62
CA PHE A 296 4.08 22.70 0.65
C PHE A 296 4.44 23.63 -0.50
N ARG A 297 5.74 23.73 -0.77
CA ARG A 297 6.34 24.39 -1.94
C ARG A 297 7.21 23.38 -2.68
N LEU A 298 7.23 23.43 -4.01
CA LEU A 298 8.17 22.63 -4.78
C LEU A 298 9.58 23.21 -4.62
N LYS A 299 10.52 22.37 -4.20
CA LYS A 299 11.92 22.75 -4.00
C LYS A 299 12.86 21.72 -4.62
N THR A 300 14.03 22.20 -5.08
CA THR A 300 15.17 21.33 -5.32
C THR A 300 15.67 20.79 -3.98
N LEU A 301 16.26 19.59 -4.00
CA LEU A 301 16.96 19.03 -2.87
C LEU A 301 18.46 19.03 -3.14
N SER A 302 19.26 19.29 -2.10
CA SER A 302 20.71 19.23 -2.16
C SER A 302 21.27 18.52 -0.93
N VAL A 303 22.45 17.91 -1.05
CA VAL A 303 23.09 17.21 0.07
C VAL A 303 23.61 18.24 1.08
N ALA A 304 23.08 18.18 2.30
CA ALA A 304 23.49 18.99 3.43
C ALA A 304 24.76 18.46 4.12
N GLY A 305 25.27 19.21 5.10
CA GLY A 305 26.53 18.88 5.79
C GLY A 305 26.50 17.57 6.59
N ASN A 306 25.31 17.06 6.92
CA ASN A 306 25.09 15.77 7.60
C ASN A 306 25.06 14.57 6.61
N GLY A 307 25.21 14.81 5.31
CA GLY A 307 25.24 13.77 4.27
C GLY A 307 23.87 13.35 3.74
N TYR A 308 22.78 13.95 4.23
CA TYR A 308 21.43 13.73 3.74
C TYR A 308 20.97 14.85 2.81
N TYR A 309 19.97 14.59 1.98
CA TYR A 309 19.30 15.63 1.21
C TYR A 309 18.46 16.52 2.12
N GLU A 310 18.47 17.83 1.85
CA GLU A 310 17.58 18.82 2.43
C GLU A 310 17.01 19.75 1.36
N ALA A 311 15.89 20.38 1.65
CA ALA A 311 15.28 21.39 0.81
C ALA A 311 16.22 22.59 0.54
N ASP A 312 16.44 22.89 -0.73
CA ASP A 312 17.31 23.96 -1.19
C ASP A 312 16.50 25.15 -1.76
N GLN A 313 16.35 25.26 -3.08
CA GLN A 313 15.71 26.42 -3.72
C GLN A 313 14.27 26.12 -4.14
N PRO A 314 13.33 27.07 -4.00
CA PRO A 314 12.00 26.93 -4.56
C PRO A 314 12.05 26.90 -6.10
N LEU A 315 11.27 26.02 -6.72
CA LEU A 315 11.14 25.94 -8.18
C LEU A 315 10.31 27.09 -8.75
N THR A 316 9.43 27.68 -7.94
CA THR A 316 8.48 28.71 -8.36
C THR A 316 8.45 29.89 -7.39
N ALA A 317 7.86 31.00 -7.81
CA ALA A 317 7.65 32.16 -6.94
C ALA A 317 6.48 32.00 -5.94
N GLY A 318 5.71 30.92 -6.02
CA GLY A 318 4.51 30.70 -5.19
C GLY A 318 3.23 31.02 -5.94
N ILE A 319 2.17 30.29 -5.63
CA ILE A 319 0.85 30.48 -6.24
C ILE A 319 -0.11 31.04 -5.19
N SER A 320 -0.36 32.34 -5.22
CA SER A 320 -1.33 32.96 -4.30
C SER A 320 -2.70 33.14 -4.95
N LYS A 321 -3.76 32.73 -4.24
CA LYS A 321 -5.16 32.85 -4.68
C LYS A 321 -6.07 33.20 -3.51
N SER A 322 -7.19 33.84 -3.85
CA SER A 322 -8.35 33.94 -2.97
C SER A 322 -9.45 33.05 -3.55
N VAL A 323 -9.91 32.08 -2.77
CA VAL A 323 -10.92 31.09 -3.16
C VAL A 323 -12.01 31.01 -2.10
N SER A 324 -13.22 30.65 -2.52
CA SER A 324 -14.34 30.38 -1.62
C SER A 324 -15.14 29.19 -2.13
N TYR A 325 -15.51 28.28 -1.25
CA TYR A 325 -16.30 27.09 -1.57
C TYR A 325 -17.17 26.68 -0.37
N TRP A 326 -18.19 25.87 -0.62
CA TRP A 326 -19.05 25.33 0.43
C TRP A 326 -18.49 24.00 0.95
N ASP A 327 -18.41 23.85 2.27
CA ASP A 327 -18.08 22.62 2.98
C ASP A 327 -19.18 22.30 3.99
N PRO A 328 -20.08 21.37 3.62
CA PRO A 328 -21.23 21.64 2.76
C PRO A 328 -22.09 22.83 3.24
N ASP A 329 -22.18 23.06 4.56
CA ASP A 329 -23.02 24.11 5.17
C ASP A 329 -22.23 25.35 5.60
N VAL A 330 -20.90 25.33 5.47
CA VAL A 330 -20.02 26.45 5.81
C VAL A 330 -19.42 27.03 4.54
N LEU A 331 -19.60 28.33 4.32
CA LEU A 331 -18.88 29.04 3.27
C LEU A 331 -17.43 29.25 3.75
N VAL A 332 -16.53 28.43 3.21
CA VAL A 332 -15.10 28.54 3.46
C VAL A 332 -14.53 29.64 2.59
N SER A 333 -13.71 30.53 3.18
CA SER A 333 -12.96 31.56 2.47
C SER A 333 -11.48 31.43 2.80
N TYR A 334 -10.65 31.28 1.78
CA TYR A 334 -9.20 31.21 1.90
C TYR A 334 -8.55 32.27 1.02
N SER A 335 -7.55 32.97 1.55
CA SER A 335 -6.72 33.89 0.77
C SER A 335 -5.27 33.75 1.19
N GLY A 336 -4.46 33.16 0.31
CA GLY A 336 -3.07 32.86 0.60
C GLY A 336 -2.43 32.01 -0.48
N GLU A 337 -1.25 31.48 -0.16
CA GLU A 337 -0.50 30.58 -1.03
C GLU A 337 -1.14 29.19 -1.09
N LEU A 338 -1.32 28.65 -2.29
CA LEU A 338 -1.75 27.28 -2.52
C LEU A 338 -0.55 26.34 -2.38
N TRP A 339 -0.82 25.09 -1.99
CA TRP A 339 0.19 24.05 -2.00
C TRP A 339 0.61 23.71 -3.43
N GLU A 340 1.90 23.50 -3.63
CA GLU A 340 2.47 23.00 -4.88
C GLU A 340 2.81 21.53 -4.69
N LEU A 341 2.07 20.65 -5.36
CA LEU A 341 2.12 19.20 -5.19
C LEU A 341 2.33 18.49 -6.53
N GLN A 342 2.69 17.20 -6.49
CA GLN A 342 2.70 16.28 -7.62
C GLN A 342 3.39 16.85 -8.87
N PRO A 343 4.69 17.21 -8.79
CA PRO A 343 5.42 17.69 -9.94
C PRO A 343 5.53 16.59 -11.00
N VAL A 344 5.55 16.99 -12.29
CA VAL A 344 5.72 16.08 -13.41
C VAL A 344 6.79 16.64 -14.35
N GLU A 345 7.78 15.81 -14.70
CA GLU A 345 8.75 16.15 -15.75
C GLU A 345 8.11 15.96 -17.12
N ALA A 346 7.82 17.06 -17.82
CA ALA A 346 7.31 17.02 -19.18
C ALA A 346 8.46 16.84 -20.19
N ARG A 347 8.70 15.60 -20.62
CA ARG A 347 9.70 15.25 -21.65
C ARG A 347 9.19 14.20 -22.63
N ALA A 348 9.80 14.14 -23.81
CA ALA A 348 9.54 13.08 -24.76
C ALA A 348 10.27 11.80 -24.36
N THR A 349 9.53 10.74 -24.05
CA THR A 349 10.06 9.39 -23.77
C THR A 349 9.46 8.36 -24.71
N PRO A 350 10.23 7.34 -25.15
CA PRO A 350 9.66 6.16 -25.76
C PRO A 350 8.70 5.49 -24.77
N ARG A 351 7.53 5.08 -25.24
CA ARG A 351 6.61 4.30 -24.41
C ARG A 351 7.23 2.92 -24.11
N PRO A 352 7.35 2.51 -22.84
CA PRO A 352 7.81 1.18 -22.47
C PRO A 352 6.93 0.09 -23.12
N ALA A 353 7.55 -1.01 -23.53
CA ALA A 353 6.84 -2.13 -24.13
C ALA A 353 5.99 -2.83 -23.07
N ALA A 354 4.72 -3.12 -23.37
CA ALA A 354 3.88 -3.84 -22.43
C ALA A 354 4.40 -5.28 -22.22
N THR A 355 4.44 -5.70 -20.97
CA THR A 355 4.70 -7.08 -20.55
C THR A 355 3.41 -7.89 -20.52
N THR A 356 3.53 -9.22 -20.59
CA THR A 356 2.39 -10.16 -20.55
C THR A 356 2.77 -11.40 -19.76
N ALA A 357 1.82 -11.94 -18.99
CA ALA A 357 1.97 -13.21 -18.29
C ALA A 357 2.36 -14.36 -19.23
N SER A 358 3.26 -15.22 -18.76
CA SER A 358 3.64 -16.45 -19.45
C SER A 358 3.67 -17.63 -18.50
N LEU A 359 3.10 -18.76 -18.93
CA LEU A 359 3.23 -20.01 -18.18
C LEU A 359 4.70 -20.45 -18.18
N VAL A 360 5.16 -20.88 -17.02
CA VAL A 360 6.51 -21.38 -16.77
C VAL A 360 6.52 -22.92 -16.83
N ALA A 361 7.72 -23.53 -16.80
CA ALA A 361 7.91 -24.93 -17.20
C ALA A 361 7.02 -25.97 -16.47
N PRO A 362 6.85 -25.92 -15.14
CA PRO A 362 5.97 -26.86 -14.43
C PRO A 362 4.52 -26.90 -14.94
N GLU A 363 3.88 -25.75 -15.17
CA GLU A 363 2.50 -25.71 -15.66
C GLU A 363 2.45 -26.12 -17.14
N LEU A 364 3.44 -25.71 -17.95
CA LEU A 364 3.55 -26.15 -19.34
C LEU A 364 3.66 -27.68 -19.44
N ASP A 365 4.47 -28.31 -18.60
CA ASP A 365 4.61 -29.77 -18.54
C ASP A 365 3.31 -30.45 -18.13
N ALA A 366 2.57 -29.87 -17.17
CA ALA A 366 1.24 -30.36 -16.80
C ALA A 366 0.25 -30.30 -17.97
N PHE A 367 0.24 -29.21 -18.74
CA PHE A 367 -0.58 -29.10 -19.95
C PHE A 367 -0.17 -30.10 -21.02
N ASN A 368 1.13 -30.26 -21.27
CA ASN A 368 1.68 -31.23 -22.21
C ASN A 368 1.30 -32.66 -21.83
N GLN A 369 1.40 -33.01 -20.54
CA GLN A 369 1.03 -34.33 -20.02
C GLN A 369 -0.48 -34.59 -20.14
N ALA A 370 -1.30 -33.58 -19.88
CA ALA A 370 -2.75 -33.66 -20.03
C ALA A 370 -3.20 -33.68 -21.50
N GLY A 371 -2.35 -33.26 -22.44
CA GLY A 371 -2.70 -33.12 -23.85
C GLY A 371 -3.72 -32.01 -24.12
N VAL A 372 -3.75 -30.98 -23.26
CA VAL A 372 -4.69 -29.85 -23.33
C VAL A 372 -3.90 -28.57 -23.58
N SER A 373 -4.36 -27.69 -24.48
CA SER A 373 -3.71 -26.38 -24.65
C SER A 373 -4.15 -25.39 -23.55
N PRO A 374 -3.27 -24.47 -23.12
CA PRO A 374 -3.63 -23.42 -22.17
C PRO A 374 -4.84 -22.59 -22.60
N GLU A 375 -4.97 -22.29 -23.89
CA GLU A 375 -6.07 -21.50 -24.45
C GLU A 375 -7.41 -22.24 -24.34
N ALA A 376 -7.41 -23.56 -24.54
CA ALA A 376 -8.61 -24.37 -24.41
C ALA A 376 -9.10 -24.40 -22.96
N LEU A 377 -8.18 -24.55 -21.99
CA LEU A 377 -8.54 -24.51 -20.57
C LEU A 377 -9.06 -23.12 -20.17
N ARG A 378 -8.38 -22.03 -20.57
CA ARG A 378 -8.86 -20.66 -20.30
C ARG A 378 -10.26 -20.44 -20.85
N SER A 379 -10.51 -20.85 -22.10
CA SER A 379 -11.83 -20.74 -22.71
C SER A 379 -12.90 -21.55 -21.96
N TYR A 380 -12.56 -22.75 -21.50
CA TYR A 380 -13.43 -23.57 -20.68
C TYR A 380 -13.74 -22.91 -19.33
N LEU A 381 -12.73 -22.40 -18.64
CA LEU A 381 -12.90 -21.73 -17.34
C LEU A 381 -13.81 -20.51 -17.49
N THR A 382 -13.56 -19.65 -18.48
CA THR A 382 -14.41 -18.48 -18.75
C THR A 382 -15.85 -18.87 -19.14
N ALA A 383 -16.03 -19.89 -19.98
CA ALA A 383 -17.38 -20.31 -20.40
C ALA A 383 -18.22 -20.93 -19.27
N ASN A 384 -17.60 -21.27 -18.14
CA ASN A 384 -18.25 -21.90 -17.00
C ASN A 384 -18.13 -21.06 -15.70
N ASP A 385 -17.69 -19.81 -15.79
CA ASP A 385 -17.48 -18.92 -14.65
C ASP A 385 -16.58 -19.53 -13.55
N LEU A 386 -15.50 -20.20 -13.97
CA LEU A 386 -14.54 -20.85 -13.09
C LEU A 386 -13.20 -20.10 -13.05
N ALA A 387 -12.52 -20.20 -11.91
CA ALA A 387 -11.14 -19.80 -11.73
C ALA A 387 -10.26 -20.99 -11.35
N LEU A 388 -8.96 -20.90 -11.63
CA LEU A 388 -7.96 -21.90 -11.25
C LEU A 388 -6.82 -21.21 -10.52
N ILE A 389 -6.48 -21.71 -9.34
CA ILE A 389 -5.28 -21.33 -8.59
C ILE A 389 -4.29 -22.48 -8.69
N VAL A 390 -3.03 -22.14 -8.98
CA VAL A 390 -1.92 -23.09 -9.00
C VAL A 390 -0.89 -22.62 -8.01
N SER A 391 -0.64 -23.45 -6.99
CA SER A 391 0.39 -23.19 -5.98
C SER A 391 1.47 -24.25 -6.06
N ARG A 392 2.73 -23.82 -5.98
CA ARG A 392 3.89 -24.72 -6.01
C ARG A 392 4.45 -24.86 -4.63
N ASN A 393 4.72 -26.10 -4.23
CA ASN A 393 5.38 -26.45 -2.98
C ASN A 393 5.13 -25.47 -1.82
N VAL A 394 3.91 -25.46 -1.30
CA VAL A 394 3.45 -24.53 -0.25
C VAL A 394 4.04 -24.85 1.14
N THR A 395 5.07 -25.70 1.23
CA THR A 395 5.70 -26.06 2.50
C THR A 395 6.96 -25.26 2.80
N THR A 396 7.49 -24.47 1.86
CA THR A 396 8.66 -23.61 2.10
C THR A 396 8.23 -22.19 2.43
N ARG A 397 8.92 -21.60 3.40
CA ARG A 397 8.84 -20.17 3.76
C ARG A 397 10.15 -19.49 3.37
N ASP A 398 10.09 -18.17 3.35
CA ASP A 398 11.31 -17.36 3.43
C ASP A 398 12.14 -17.75 4.67
N ASP A 399 13.47 -17.67 4.59
CA ASP A 399 14.33 -18.14 5.68
C ASP A 399 14.36 -17.16 6.88
N PHE A 400 13.92 -15.92 6.67
CA PHE A 400 13.76 -14.89 7.69
C PHE A 400 12.34 -14.81 8.26
N ASP A 401 11.35 -15.48 7.64
CA ASP A 401 10.00 -15.64 8.21
C ASP A 401 10.01 -16.63 9.39
N LEU A 402 10.37 -16.09 10.55
CA LEU A 402 10.35 -16.79 11.83
C LEU A 402 9.10 -16.45 12.66
N GLN A 403 8.15 -15.72 12.08
CA GLN A 403 6.93 -15.29 12.75
C GLN A 403 5.74 -16.20 12.41
N GLN A 404 5.80 -16.90 11.28
CA GLN A 404 4.78 -17.84 10.84
C GLN A 404 5.27 -19.29 10.94
N PRO A 405 4.35 -20.28 11.04
CA PRO A 405 4.71 -21.69 10.92
C PRO A 405 5.52 -22.00 9.65
N PHE A 406 6.71 -22.56 9.85
CA PHE A 406 7.62 -22.99 8.77
C PHE A 406 7.90 -24.49 8.76
N ASN A 407 7.42 -25.23 9.77
CA ASN A 407 7.35 -26.69 9.76
C ASN A 407 6.03 -27.12 9.10
N LEU A 408 6.01 -27.16 7.78
CA LEU A 408 4.79 -27.34 6.99
C LEU A 408 4.76 -28.70 6.28
N ARG A 409 3.57 -29.29 6.19
CA ARG A 409 3.30 -30.52 5.45
C ARG A 409 2.03 -30.35 4.64
N VAL A 410 1.96 -30.92 3.44
CA VAL A 410 0.71 -31.01 2.69
C VAL A 410 -0.16 -32.12 3.28
N ALA A 411 -1.31 -31.77 3.85
CA ALA A 411 -2.28 -32.72 4.39
C ALA A 411 -2.61 -33.86 3.40
N GLY A 412 -2.50 -35.11 3.86
CA GLY A 412 -2.77 -36.29 3.02
C GLY A 412 -1.74 -36.56 1.91
N GLY A 413 -0.73 -35.70 1.77
CA GLY A 413 0.42 -35.87 0.89
C GLY A 413 1.68 -36.35 1.61
N GLY A 414 2.78 -36.46 0.86
CA GLY A 414 4.11 -36.76 1.41
C GLY A 414 5.08 -35.57 1.40
N ALA A 415 4.67 -34.42 0.85
CA ALA A 415 5.50 -33.23 0.77
C ALA A 415 5.52 -32.52 2.13
N GLN A 416 6.71 -32.24 2.64
CA GLN A 416 6.93 -31.48 3.87
C GLN A 416 8.29 -30.78 3.84
N THR A 417 8.37 -29.66 4.54
CA THR A 417 9.62 -28.96 4.85
C THR A 417 9.65 -28.75 6.35
N ILE A 418 10.72 -29.21 7.02
CA ILE A 418 10.88 -29.10 8.48
C ILE A 418 12.15 -28.29 8.74
N GLY A 419 11.99 -27.10 9.32
CA GLY A 419 13.10 -26.20 9.66
C GLY A 419 13.67 -26.44 11.06
N ALA A 420 12.84 -26.88 12.01
CA ALA A 420 13.24 -27.10 13.41
C ALA A 420 12.47 -28.27 14.06
N PRO A 421 12.98 -28.89 15.14
CA PRO A 421 12.18 -29.79 15.96
C PRO A 421 10.97 -29.05 16.55
N GLY A 422 9.79 -29.67 16.54
CA GLY A 422 8.59 -29.07 17.12
C GLY A 422 7.30 -29.50 16.43
N THR A 423 6.29 -28.65 16.55
CA THR A 423 4.99 -28.82 15.89
C THR A 423 5.16 -28.83 14.37
N ILE A 424 4.34 -29.64 13.69
CA ILE A 424 4.24 -29.71 12.23
C ILE A 424 2.81 -29.31 11.88
N TYR A 425 2.66 -28.34 10.99
CA TYR A 425 1.39 -27.77 10.55
C TYR A 425 1.02 -28.32 9.17
N ASP A 426 -0.29 -28.47 8.94
CA ASP A 426 -0.88 -29.06 7.73
C ASP A 426 -1.54 -28.03 6.82
#